data_AF-A0A4P7WTQ5-F1
#
_entry.id   AF-A0A4P7WTQ5-F1
#
_cell.length_a   1.000
_cell.length_b   1.000
_cell.length_c   1.000
_cell.angle_alpha   90.00
_cell.angle_beta   90.00
_cell.angle_gamma   90.00
#
_symmetry.space_group_name_H-M   'P 1'
#
loop_
_entity.id
_entity.type
_entity.pdbx_description
1 polymer ?
#
loop_
_entity_poly.entity_id
_entity_poly.type
_entity_poly.pdbx_seq_one_letter_code
_entity_poly.pdbx_strand_id
1 'polypeptide(L)'
;MKALLLKYKPVIKFIITFLAVYGVLSMGYNFYLDLSKVGTYYPDYITNLVAVQTQNLLEVLGYNTQMLPHPNEPSIMVVVEGKYLARVIEGCNGTSIIILFVSFIIAFAGRFKTTVFYVIAGSVLIYVVNLVRIVILSIGLYHYPWREEVLHTVIFPGIIYGMVFLLWMFWVNRFSHINK
;
A
#
# COMPACT_ATOMS: atom_id res chain seq x y z
N MET A 1 -30.30 9.17 23.92
CA MET A 1 -29.69 8.31 22.88
C MET A 1 -30.13 8.65 21.45
N LYS A 2 -31.43 8.69 21.11
CA LYS A 2 -31.92 9.03 19.75
C LYS A 2 -31.42 10.38 19.20
N ALA A 3 -31.33 11.41 20.03
CA ALA A 3 -30.84 12.74 19.62
C ALA A 3 -29.36 12.75 19.19
N LEU A 4 -28.50 11.93 19.83
CA LEU A 4 -27.09 11.81 19.47
C LEU A 4 -26.92 11.08 18.13
N LEU A 5 -27.70 10.01 17.91
CA LEU A 5 -27.69 9.25 16.65
C LEU A 5 -28.14 10.11 15.46
N LEU A 6 -29.11 11.00 15.67
CA LEU A 6 -29.56 11.94 14.64
C LEU A 6 -28.52 13.01 14.33
N LYS A 7 -27.84 13.57 15.35
CA LYS A 7 -26.78 14.58 15.18
C LYS A 7 -25.57 14.02 14.42
N TYR A 8 -25.17 12.78 14.70
CA TYR A 8 -23.99 12.14 14.09
C TYR A 8 -24.33 11.20 12.93
N LYS A 9 -25.56 11.23 12.41
CA LYS A 9 -25.99 10.36 11.31
C LYS A 9 -25.03 10.36 10.10
N PRO A 10 -24.48 11.49 9.63
CA PRO A 10 -23.52 11.48 8.52
C PRO A 10 -22.20 10.77 8.88
N VAL A 11 -21.71 10.97 10.09
CA VAL A 11 -20.47 10.34 10.60
C VAL A 11 -20.67 8.84 10.78
N ILE A 12 -21.80 8.42 11.33
CA ILE A 12 -22.14 7.01 11.50
C ILE A 12 -22.27 6.33 10.13
N LYS A 13 -22.95 6.98 9.17
CA LYS A 13 -23.03 6.49 7.79
C LYS A 13 -21.64 6.31 7.20
N PHE A 14 -20.76 7.31 7.34
CA PHE A 14 -19.38 7.22 6.89
C PHE A 14 -18.66 6.02 7.50
N ILE A 15 -18.67 5.87 8.84
CA ILE A 15 -17.98 4.78 9.53
C ILE A 15 -18.48 3.42 9.04
N ILE A 16 -19.80 3.23 8.96
CA ILE A 16 -20.39 1.96 8.51
C ILE A 16 -20.00 1.67 7.06
N THR A 17 -20.11 2.65 6.16
CA THR A 17 -19.73 2.45 4.75
C THR A 17 -18.25 2.15 4.61
N PHE A 18 -17.38 2.88 5.31
CA PHE A 18 -15.95 2.64 5.33
C PHE A 18 -15.61 1.22 5.79
N LEU A 19 -16.14 0.81 6.95
CA LEU A 19 -15.88 -0.52 7.51
C LEU A 19 -16.43 -1.64 6.63
N ALA A 20 -17.61 -1.45 6.04
CA ALA A 20 -18.19 -2.44 5.13
C ALA A 20 -17.35 -2.61 3.86
N VAL A 21 -16.98 -1.52 3.20
CA VAL A 21 -16.16 -1.56 1.98
C VAL A 21 -14.76 -2.12 2.28
N TYR A 22 -14.14 -1.64 3.36
CA TYR A 22 -12.83 -2.13 3.79
C TYR A 22 -12.87 -3.62 4.13
N GLY A 23 -13.90 -4.08 4.84
CA GLY A 23 -14.09 -5.49 5.19
C GLY A 23 -14.23 -6.36 3.94
N VAL A 24 -15.09 -5.97 3.00
CA VAL A 24 -15.30 -6.72 1.74
C VAL A 24 -14.02 -6.79 0.91
N LEU A 25 -13.34 -5.65 0.71
CA LEU A 25 -12.09 -5.62 -0.06
C LEU A 25 -10.98 -6.41 0.63
N SER A 26 -10.86 -6.31 1.94
CA SER A 26 -9.86 -7.05 2.72
C SER A 26 -10.13 -8.56 2.67
N MET A 27 -11.39 -8.99 2.77
CA MET A 27 -11.75 -10.40 2.62
C MET A 27 -11.45 -10.91 1.20
N GLY A 28 -11.80 -10.13 0.18
CA GLY A 28 -11.49 -10.48 -1.21
C GLY A 28 -9.98 -10.59 -1.46
N TYR A 29 -9.19 -9.70 -0.85
CA TYR A 29 -7.75 -9.75 -0.94
C TYR A 29 -7.15 -10.95 -0.18
N ASN A 30 -7.64 -11.28 1.02
CA ASN A 30 -7.23 -12.50 1.73
C ASN A 30 -7.54 -13.77 0.91
N PHE A 31 -8.72 -13.83 0.28
CA PHE A 31 -9.07 -14.93 -0.62
C PHE A 31 -8.12 -15.02 -1.83
N TYR A 32 -7.76 -13.88 -2.41
CA TYR A 32 -6.74 -13.81 -3.45
C TYR A 32 -5.38 -14.36 -2.98
N LEU A 33 -4.94 -13.99 -1.77
CA LEU A 33 -3.69 -14.50 -1.19
C LEU A 33 -3.74 -16.01 -0.97
N ASP A 34 -4.86 -16.55 -0.48
CA ASP A 34 -5.05 -17.98 -0.29
C ASP A 34 -4.97 -18.76 -1.61
N LEU A 35 -5.58 -18.25 -2.68
CA LEU A 35 -5.46 -18.84 -4.02
C LEU A 35 -4.03 -18.74 -4.57
N SER A 36 -3.31 -17.67 -4.23
CA SER A 36 -1.95 -17.42 -4.73
C SER A 36 -0.90 -18.37 -4.15
N LYS A 37 -1.15 -18.96 -2.97
CA LYS A 37 -0.22 -19.90 -2.30
C LYS A 37 0.08 -21.17 -3.12
N VAL A 38 -0.83 -21.57 -4.00
CA VAL A 38 -0.71 -22.79 -4.83
C VAL A 38 -0.17 -22.47 -6.24
N GLY A 39 0.17 -21.20 -6.51
CA GLY A 39 0.57 -20.72 -7.82
C GLY A 39 2.09 -20.70 -8.07
N THR A 40 2.47 -20.49 -9.34
CA THR A 40 3.87 -20.36 -9.79
C THR A 40 4.59 -19.15 -9.21
N TYR A 41 3.85 -18.12 -8.79
CA TYR A 41 4.37 -16.86 -8.26
C TYR A 41 4.24 -16.80 -6.73
N TYR A 42 4.77 -17.80 -6.03
CA TYR A 42 4.86 -17.75 -4.57
C TYR A 42 5.72 -16.55 -4.12
N PRO A 43 5.33 -15.74 -3.10
CA PRO A 43 4.15 -15.88 -2.25
C PRO A 43 2.82 -15.40 -2.86
N ASP A 44 2.86 -14.37 -3.71
CA ASP A 44 1.75 -13.92 -4.54
C ASP A 44 2.27 -13.13 -5.76
N TYR A 45 1.40 -12.97 -6.76
CA TYR A 45 1.75 -12.31 -8.01
C TYR A 45 2.08 -10.82 -7.82
N ILE A 46 1.37 -10.10 -6.96
CA ILE A 46 1.60 -8.65 -6.76
C ILE A 46 2.95 -8.44 -6.07
N THR A 47 3.28 -9.25 -5.07
CA THR A 47 4.58 -9.20 -4.39
C THR A 47 5.72 -9.52 -5.35
N ASN A 48 5.55 -10.52 -6.23
CA ASN A 48 6.50 -10.80 -7.30
C ASN A 48 6.66 -9.63 -8.27
N LEU A 49 5.56 -9.03 -8.70
CA LEU A 49 5.58 -7.89 -9.60
C LEU A 49 6.32 -6.69 -8.99
N VAL A 50 6.02 -6.37 -7.73
CA VAL A 50 6.69 -5.32 -6.96
C VAL A 50 8.19 -5.59 -6.82
N ALA A 51 8.58 -6.83 -6.55
CA ALA A 51 9.98 -7.20 -6.45
C ALA A 51 10.71 -7.00 -7.78
N VAL A 52 10.18 -7.51 -8.89
CA VAL A 52 10.77 -7.36 -10.23
C VAL A 52 10.89 -5.88 -10.62
N GLN A 53 9.84 -5.09 -10.40
CA GLN A 53 9.89 -3.65 -10.70
C GLN A 53 10.90 -2.90 -9.84
N THR A 54 11.01 -3.27 -8.56
CA THR A 54 12.03 -2.72 -7.65
C THR A 54 13.44 -3.10 -8.12
N GLN A 55 13.65 -4.35 -8.54
CA GLN A 55 14.93 -4.80 -9.10
C GLN A 55 15.32 -3.94 -10.30
N ASN A 56 14.42 -3.78 -11.27
CA ASN A 56 14.68 -2.96 -12.46
C ASN A 56 15.07 -1.52 -12.09
N LEU A 57 14.40 -0.93 -11.09
CA LEU A 57 14.75 0.42 -10.62
C LEU A 57 16.12 0.48 -9.95
N LEU A 58 16.50 -0.53 -9.17
CA LEU A 58 17.82 -0.61 -8.54
C LEU A 58 18.94 -0.82 -9.57
N GLU A 59 18.69 -1.66 -10.58
CA GLU A 59 19.62 -1.88 -11.70
C GLU A 59 19.83 -0.61 -12.53
N VAL A 60 18.76 0.16 -12.80
CA VAL A 60 18.86 1.48 -13.46
C VAL A 60 19.70 2.46 -12.64
N LEU A 61 19.69 2.35 -11.31
CA LEU A 61 20.53 3.15 -10.41
C LEU A 61 21.97 2.63 -10.27
N GLY A 62 22.32 1.54 -10.97
CA GLY A 62 23.68 0.99 -11.02
C GLY A 62 23.98 -0.09 -9.98
N TYR A 63 22.96 -0.62 -9.29
CA TYR A 63 23.14 -1.70 -8.32
C TYR A 63 22.83 -3.07 -8.93
N ASN A 64 23.77 -4.00 -8.86
CA ASN A 64 23.53 -5.40 -9.21
C ASN A 64 22.58 -6.02 -8.17
N THR A 65 21.34 -6.30 -8.60
CA THR A 65 20.27 -6.72 -7.70
C THR A 65 19.67 -8.04 -8.16
N GLN A 66 19.39 -8.94 -7.22
CA GLN A 66 18.68 -10.19 -7.47
C GLN A 66 17.48 -10.29 -6.52
N MET A 67 16.30 -10.51 -7.10
CA MET A 67 15.08 -10.82 -6.38
C MET A 67 14.78 -12.31 -6.51
N LEU A 68 14.99 -13.05 -5.41
CA LEU A 68 14.87 -14.51 -5.41
C LEU A 68 13.77 -14.95 -4.44
N PRO A 69 12.88 -15.89 -4.81
CA PRO A 69 11.91 -16.46 -3.86
C PRO A 69 12.63 -17.04 -2.64
N HIS A 70 12.14 -16.74 -1.44
CA HIS A 70 12.69 -17.32 -0.23
C HIS A 70 12.27 -18.79 -0.11
N PRO A 71 13.19 -19.74 0.15
CA PRO A 71 12.88 -21.18 0.10
C PRO A 71 11.92 -21.64 1.21
N ASN A 72 11.95 -20.95 2.36
CA ASN A 72 11.25 -21.40 3.58
C ASN A 72 10.17 -20.41 4.08
N GLU A 73 9.97 -19.28 3.39
CA GLU A 73 9.06 -18.24 3.86
C GLU A 73 8.30 -17.61 2.68
N PRO A 74 7.05 -17.13 2.90
CA PRO A 74 6.28 -16.42 1.89
C PRO A 74 6.84 -15.00 1.65
N SER A 75 8.04 -14.91 1.07
CA SER A 75 8.74 -13.66 0.82
C SER A 75 9.70 -13.75 -0.37
N ILE A 76 10.14 -12.60 -0.84
CA ILE A 76 11.16 -12.47 -1.89
C ILE A 76 12.39 -11.81 -1.29
N MET A 77 13.54 -12.47 -1.40
CA MET A 77 14.82 -11.98 -0.92
C MET A 77 15.34 -10.87 -1.82
N VAL A 78 15.78 -9.78 -1.19
CA VAL A 78 16.45 -8.65 -1.84
C VAL A 78 17.95 -8.81 -1.63
N VAL A 79 18.66 -9.20 -2.70
CA VAL A 79 20.12 -9.32 -2.70
C VAL A 79 20.70 -8.20 -3.55
N VAL A 80 21.53 -7.34 -2.97
CA VAL A 80 22.19 -6.22 -3.67
C VAL A 80 23.69 -6.36 -3.51
N GLU A 81 24.42 -6.33 -4.63
CA GLU A 81 25.87 -6.53 -4.69
C GLU A 81 26.31 -7.82 -3.97
N GLY A 82 25.54 -8.90 -4.14
CA GLY A 82 25.79 -10.19 -3.50
C GLY A 82 25.49 -10.25 -2.00
N LYS A 83 24.97 -9.17 -1.40
CA LYS A 83 24.59 -9.13 0.03
C LYS A 83 23.08 -9.23 0.18
N TYR A 84 22.62 -10.13 1.04
CA TYR A 84 21.23 -10.19 1.46
C TYR A 84 20.91 -8.99 2.36
N LEU A 85 19.99 -8.13 1.95
CA LEU A 85 19.66 -6.89 2.67
C LEU A 85 18.30 -6.94 3.35
N ALA A 86 17.29 -7.48 2.67
CA ALA A 86 15.91 -7.43 3.13
C ALA A 86 15.08 -8.52 2.46
N ARG A 87 13.82 -8.61 2.89
CA ARG A 87 12.78 -9.40 2.26
C ARG A 87 11.58 -8.53 1.90
N VAL A 88 10.99 -8.75 0.74
CA VAL A 88 9.71 -8.20 0.33
C VAL A 88 8.62 -9.22 0.68
N ILE A 89 7.70 -8.81 1.55
CA ILE A 89 6.53 -9.61 1.95
C ILE A 89 5.25 -8.96 1.40
N GLU A 90 4.11 -9.63 1.57
CA GLU A 90 2.78 -9.11 1.25
C GLU A 90 2.58 -7.68 1.79
N GLY A 91 2.92 -7.42 3.06
CA GLY A 91 2.80 -6.09 3.66
C GLY A 91 3.68 -4.99 3.01
N CYS A 92 4.64 -5.36 2.15
CA CYS A 92 5.46 -4.44 1.38
C CYS A 92 4.90 -4.12 0.00
N ASN A 93 3.93 -4.89 -0.51
CA ASN A 93 3.44 -4.74 -1.88
C ASN A 93 2.50 -3.52 -2.06
N GLY A 94 2.04 -2.92 -0.95
CA GLY A 94 1.22 -1.71 -0.93
C GLY A 94 -0.29 -1.93 -1.11
N THR A 95 -0.74 -3.15 -1.39
CA THR A 95 -2.15 -3.47 -1.68
C THR A 95 -3.07 -3.15 -0.51
N SER A 96 -2.68 -3.52 0.71
CA SER A 96 -3.44 -3.21 1.93
C SER A 96 -3.65 -1.69 2.13
N ILE A 97 -2.66 -0.88 1.74
CA ILE A 97 -2.72 0.58 1.83
C ILE A 97 -3.63 1.16 0.74
N ILE A 98 -3.58 0.58 -0.47
CA ILE A 98 -4.51 0.93 -1.55
C ILE A 98 -5.95 0.57 -1.16
N ILE A 99 -6.20 -0.60 -0.58
CA ILE A 99 -7.53 -0.99 -0.07
C ILE A 99 -8.03 -0.01 0.98
N LEU A 100 -7.18 0.38 1.94
CA LEU A 100 -7.51 1.38 2.94
C LEU A 100 -7.88 2.72 2.29
N PHE A 101 -7.06 3.18 1.35
CA PHE A 101 -7.28 4.42 0.60
C PHE A 101 -8.63 4.39 -0.15
N VAL A 102 -8.85 3.35 -0.96
CA VAL A 102 -10.07 3.15 -1.76
C VAL A 102 -11.30 3.16 -0.85
N SER A 103 -11.25 2.44 0.27
CA SER A 103 -12.36 2.33 1.22
C SER A 103 -12.75 3.70 1.80
N PHE A 104 -11.75 4.52 2.14
CA PHE A 104 -11.97 5.88 2.62
C PHE A 104 -12.61 6.76 1.55
N ILE A 105 -12.08 6.75 0.32
CA ILE A 105 -12.60 7.58 -0.77
C ILE A 105 -14.05 7.20 -1.11
N ILE A 106 -14.38 5.90 -1.13
CA ILE A 106 -15.74 5.42 -1.36
C ILE A 106 -16.69 5.86 -0.24
N ALA A 107 -16.24 5.86 1.01
CA ALA A 107 -17.06 6.29 2.14
C ALA A 107 -17.40 7.80 2.10
N PHE A 108 -16.60 8.61 1.40
CA PHE A 108 -16.86 10.03 1.10
C PHE A 108 -17.40 10.28 -0.32
N ALA A 109 -17.73 9.23 -1.08
CA ALA A 109 -18.05 9.37 -2.50
C ALA A 109 -19.31 10.21 -2.72
N GLY A 110 -19.15 11.30 -3.49
CA GLY A 110 -20.25 12.07 -4.05
C GLY A 110 -20.53 11.66 -5.49
N ARG A 111 -19.80 12.25 -6.44
CA ARG A 111 -19.99 11.99 -7.88
C ARG A 111 -19.18 10.77 -8.34
N PHE A 112 -19.87 9.73 -8.82
CA PHE A 112 -19.28 8.46 -9.24
C PHE A 112 -18.07 8.61 -10.18
N LYS A 113 -18.19 9.41 -11.26
CA LYS A 113 -17.10 9.60 -12.24
C LYS A 113 -15.83 10.19 -11.60
N THR A 114 -15.98 11.19 -10.75
CA THR A 114 -14.86 11.84 -10.07
C THR A 114 -14.22 10.90 -9.05
N THR A 115 -15.04 10.15 -8.31
CA THR A 115 -14.56 9.13 -7.36
C THR A 115 -13.73 8.06 -8.07
N VAL A 116 -14.23 7.49 -9.18
CA VAL A 116 -13.52 6.44 -9.91
C VAL A 116 -12.17 6.94 -10.44
N PHE A 117 -12.14 8.11 -11.08
CA PHE A 117 -10.89 8.68 -11.60
C PHE A 117 -9.88 8.94 -10.48
N TYR A 118 -10.34 9.50 -9.35
CA TYR A 118 -9.48 9.77 -8.20
C TYR A 118 -8.97 8.51 -7.52
N VAL A 119 -9.81 7.47 -7.41
CA VAL A 119 -9.40 6.17 -6.89
C VAL A 119 -8.30 5.57 -7.76
N ILE A 120 -8.47 5.56 -9.09
CA ILE A 120 -7.47 4.99 -10.01
C ILE A 120 -6.17 5.79 -9.93
N ALA A 121 -6.22 7.11 -10.08
CA ALA A 121 -5.04 7.96 -10.05
C ALA A 121 -4.31 7.88 -8.70
N GLY A 122 -5.06 7.91 -7.58
CA GLY A 122 -4.51 7.78 -6.24
C GLY A 122 -3.88 6.41 -5.99
N SER A 123 -4.51 5.33 -6.47
CA SER A 123 -3.97 3.96 -6.32
C SER A 123 -2.66 3.80 -7.10
N VAL A 124 -2.58 4.32 -8.33
CA VAL A 124 -1.35 4.31 -9.14
C VAL A 124 -0.26 5.12 -8.45
N LEU A 125 -0.57 6.31 -7.94
CA LEU A 125 0.41 7.14 -7.24
C LEU A 125 0.93 6.45 -5.97
N ILE A 126 0.02 5.84 -5.18
CA ILE A 126 0.40 5.08 -3.98
C ILE A 126 1.32 3.91 -4.35
N TYR A 127 0.99 3.19 -5.40
CA TYR A 127 1.80 2.07 -5.90
C TYR A 127 3.20 2.52 -6.32
N VAL A 128 3.31 3.60 -7.12
CA VAL A 128 4.60 4.14 -7.56
C VAL A 128 5.46 4.57 -6.38
N VAL A 129 4.89 5.30 -5.42
CA VAL A 129 5.62 5.73 -4.21
C VAL A 129 6.01 4.52 -3.36
N ASN A 130 5.20 3.46 -3.34
CA ASN A 130 5.57 2.21 -2.67
C ASN A 130 6.80 1.54 -3.33
N LEU A 131 6.89 1.50 -4.65
CA LEU A 131 8.09 1.00 -5.34
C LEU A 131 9.33 1.83 -4.96
N VAL A 132 9.22 3.16 -5.06
CA VAL A 132 10.30 4.09 -4.72
C VAL A 132 10.73 3.92 -3.26
N ARG A 133 9.78 3.70 -2.34
CA ARG A 133 10.07 3.41 -0.94
C ARG A 133 10.95 2.17 -0.79
N ILE A 134 10.64 1.07 -1.49
CA ILE A 134 11.44 -0.16 -1.41
C ILE A 134 12.85 0.07 -1.99
N VAL A 135 12.97 0.81 -3.10
CA VAL A 135 14.27 1.18 -3.67
C VAL A 135 15.12 2.00 -2.68
N ILE A 136 14.54 3.05 -2.09
CA ILE A 136 15.22 3.89 -1.09
C ILE A 136 15.64 3.04 0.12
N LEU A 137 14.81 2.07 0.52
CA LEU A 137 15.08 1.16 1.61
C LEU A 137 16.27 0.25 1.31
N SER A 138 16.27 -0.39 0.14
CA SER A 138 17.37 -1.27 -0.26
C SER A 138 18.70 -0.52 -0.32
N ILE A 139 18.72 0.68 -0.90
CA ILE A 139 19.93 1.52 -0.95
C ILE A 139 20.33 2.01 0.46
N GLY A 140 19.34 2.41 1.27
CA GLY A 140 19.54 2.87 2.64
C GLY A 140 20.15 1.79 3.53
N LEU A 141 19.65 0.55 3.46
CA LEU A 141 20.20 -0.59 4.20
C LEU A 141 21.58 -1.01 3.69
N TYR A 142 21.83 -0.89 2.38
CA TYR A 142 23.13 -1.19 1.81
C TYR A 142 24.24 -0.29 2.37
N HIS A 143 24.01 1.03 2.39
CA HIS A 143 25.00 2.01 2.85
C HIS A 143 24.95 2.27 4.36
N TYR A 144 23.78 2.16 4.98
CA TYR A 144 23.52 2.50 6.38
C TYR A 144 22.80 1.37 7.15
N PRO A 145 23.35 0.14 7.19
CA PRO A 145 22.69 -1.01 7.81
C PRO A 145 22.37 -0.79 9.31
N TRP A 146 23.18 0.01 10.01
CA TRP A 146 22.96 0.35 11.42
C TRP A 146 21.72 1.23 11.68
N ARG A 147 21.07 1.76 10.63
CA ARG A 147 19.84 2.55 10.73
C ARG A 147 18.58 1.76 10.36
N GLU A 148 18.70 0.44 10.18
CA GLU A 148 17.59 -0.44 9.80
C GLU A 148 16.33 -0.17 10.63
N GLU A 149 16.43 -0.16 11.95
CA GLU A 149 15.27 0.04 12.83
C GLU A 149 14.55 1.37 12.57
N VAL A 150 15.29 2.48 12.45
CA VAL A 150 14.72 3.81 12.21
C VAL A 150 14.09 3.92 10.82
N LEU A 151 14.77 3.35 9.82
CA LEU A 151 14.28 3.28 8.45
C LEU A 151 12.94 2.53 8.42
N HIS A 152 12.89 1.34 9.01
CA HIS A 152 11.72 0.45 9.00
C HIS A 152 10.55 0.90 9.86
N THR A 153 10.80 1.47 11.03
CA THR A 153 9.73 1.81 12.00
C THR A 153 9.19 3.23 11.86
N VAL A 154 9.99 4.17 11.34
CA VAL A 154 9.63 5.60 11.31
C VAL A 154 9.51 6.12 9.89
N ILE A 155 10.62 6.11 9.14
CA ILE A 155 10.70 6.81 7.86
C ILE A 155 9.71 6.20 6.86
N PHE A 156 9.71 4.88 6.74
CA PHE A 156 8.93 4.19 5.74
C PHE A 156 7.41 4.23 5.98
N PRO A 157 6.89 3.93 7.19
CA PRO A 157 5.50 4.23 7.51
C PRO A 157 5.16 5.70 7.30
N GLY A 158 6.05 6.61 7.68
CA GLY A 158 5.84 8.06 7.55
C GLY A 158 5.60 8.49 6.10
N ILE A 159 6.40 8.01 5.15
CA ILE A 159 6.26 8.35 3.72
C ILE A 159 4.88 7.89 3.19
N ILE A 160 4.52 6.63 3.40
CA ILE A 160 3.32 6.06 2.79
C ILE A 160 2.04 6.59 3.47
N TYR A 161 2.01 6.63 4.80
CA TYR A 161 0.85 7.15 5.54
C TYR A 161 0.71 8.67 5.39
N GLY A 162 1.83 9.40 5.31
CA GLY A 162 1.83 10.82 5.01
C GLY A 162 1.20 11.11 3.65
N MET A 163 1.60 10.37 2.60
CA MET A 163 1.00 10.51 1.27
C MET A 163 -0.50 10.16 1.27
N VAL A 164 -0.90 9.04 1.89
CA VAL A 164 -2.32 8.66 1.96
C VAL A 164 -3.12 9.74 2.67
N PHE A 165 -2.61 10.29 3.77
CA PHE A 165 -3.23 11.39 4.48
C PHE A 165 -3.37 12.65 3.62
N LEU A 166 -2.33 13.02 2.86
CA LEU A 166 -2.39 14.14 1.90
C LEU A 166 -3.45 13.91 0.81
N LEU A 167 -3.52 12.70 0.25
CA LEU A 167 -4.53 12.33 -0.74
C LEU A 167 -5.94 12.35 -0.14
N TRP A 168 -6.11 11.96 1.12
CA TRP A 168 -7.38 12.09 1.81
C TRP A 168 -7.77 13.54 2.05
N MET A 169 -6.85 14.37 2.54
CA MET A 169 -7.11 15.80 2.73
C MET A 169 -7.49 16.48 1.42
N PHE A 170 -6.77 16.21 0.33
CA PHE A 170 -7.09 16.75 -0.98
C PHE A 170 -8.48 16.32 -1.44
N TRP A 171 -8.83 15.04 -1.27
CA TRP A 171 -10.16 14.54 -1.59
C TRP A 171 -11.27 15.22 -0.79
N VAL A 172 -11.11 15.28 0.54
CA VAL A 172 -12.10 15.84 1.45
C VAL A 172 -12.33 17.32 1.17
N ASN A 173 -11.26 18.09 0.96
CA ASN A 173 -11.32 19.53 0.72
C ASN A 173 -11.88 19.89 -0.66
N ARG A 174 -11.62 19.08 -1.68
CA ARG A 174 -11.97 19.43 -3.08
C ARG A 174 -13.25 18.77 -3.57
N PHE A 175 -13.58 17.57 -3.08
CA PHE A 175 -14.61 16.71 -3.67
C PHE A 175 -15.64 16.18 -2.67
N SER A 176 -15.37 16.18 -1.35
CA SER A 176 -16.40 15.75 -0.40
C SER A 176 -17.49 16.81 -0.27
N HIS A 177 -18.73 16.40 -0.57
CA HIS A 177 -19.92 17.23 -0.47
C HIS A 177 -20.53 17.20 0.94
N ILE A 178 -19.74 16.92 2.00
CA ILE A 178 -20.30 16.72 3.34
C ILE A 178 -20.99 17.96 3.92
N ASN A 179 -20.83 19.15 3.33
CA ASN A 179 -21.74 20.27 3.50
C ASN A 179 -21.71 21.21 2.28
N LYS A 180 -22.52 20.91 1.26
CA LYS A 180 -23.18 21.94 0.45
C LYS A 180 -24.67 21.69 0.46
#